data_AF-A0A346N0T4-F1
#
_entry.id   AF-A0A346N0T4-F1
#
_cell.length_a   1.000
_cell.length_b   1.000
_cell.length_c   1.000
_cell.angle_alpha   90.00
_cell.angle_beta   90.00
_cell.angle_gamma   90.00
#
_symmetry.space_group_name_H-M   'P 1'
#
loop_
_entity.id
_entity.type
_entity.pdbx_description
1 polymer ?
#
loop_
_entity_poly.entity_id
_entity_poly.type
_entity_poly.pdbx_seq_one_letter_code
_entity_poly.pdbx_strand_id
1 'polypeptide(L)'
;MPPEAAMGIHEQIQLGTRFNAQELAEFASSFEQVKNRLPRLFKPYWHRWTYIPGETPAVLVYGEDGRVALCLVREQPDLYGAIGITVPGHLQYWPPRASIGEALGAAGLLL
;
A
#
# COMPACT_ATOMS: atom_id res chain seq x y z
N MET A 1 -42.39 -9.89 -20.77
CA MET A 1 -41.09 -10.60 -20.77
C MET A 1 -40.02 -9.59 -21.15
N PRO A 2 -39.22 -9.08 -20.20
CA PRO A 2 -38.04 -8.28 -20.51
C PRO A 2 -36.82 -9.19 -20.77
N PRO A 3 -35.79 -8.70 -21.47
CA PRO A 3 -34.73 -9.53 -22.07
C PRO A 3 -33.63 -9.91 -21.06
N GLU A 4 -33.21 -11.18 -21.11
CA GLU A 4 -31.98 -11.70 -20.51
C GLU A 4 -30.76 -11.11 -21.23
N ALA A 5 -30.37 -9.89 -20.85
CA ALA A 5 -29.13 -9.26 -21.27
C ALA A 5 -28.34 -8.87 -20.02
N ALA A 6 -27.51 -9.77 -19.49
CA ALA A 6 -26.42 -9.41 -18.57
C ALA A 6 -25.45 -10.57 -18.21
N MET A 7 -25.58 -11.78 -18.73
CA MET A 7 -24.64 -12.86 -18.37
C MET A 7 -23.49 -12.96 -19.37
N GLY A 8 -22.51 -12.05 -19.25
CA GLY A 8 -21.29 -12.12 -20.05
C GLY A 8 -20.19 -11.13 -19.69
N ILE A 9 -20.27 -10.43 -18.55
CA ILE A 9 -19.28 -9.42 -18.16
C ILE A 9 -18.89 -9.58 -16.68
N HIS A 10 -18.46 -10.77 -16.26
CA HIS A 10 -17.89 -10.93 -14.91
C HIS A 10 -16.53 -11.63 -14.85
N GLU A 11 -15.95 -12.00 -15.97
CA GLU A 11 -14.62 -12.65 -16.02
C GLU A 11 -13.67 -12.01 -17.03
N GLN A 12 -13.78 -10.70 -17.25
CA GLN A 12 -12.80 -9.95 -18.02
C GLN A 12 -11.98 -9.02 -17.11
N ILE A 13 -10.79 -9.52 -16.76
CA ILE A 13 -9.57 -8.76 -16.46
C ILE A 13 -9.57 -7.96 -15.14
N GLN A 14 -9.41 -8.64 -13.99
CA GLN A 14 -8.82 -8.03 -12.78
C GLN A 14 -7.31 -8.32 -12.65
N LEU A 15 -6.64 -8.64 -13.77
CA LEU A 15 -5.17 -8.82 -13.82
C LEU A 15 -4.40 -7.49 -13.76
N GLY A 16 -5.08 -6.34 -13.85
CA GLY A 16 -4.45 -5.04 -13.98
C GLY A 16 -4.14 -4.29 -12.69
N THR A 17 -4.81 -4.56 -11.56
CA THR A 17 -4.74 -3.67 -10.39
C THR A 17 -4.08 -4.26 -9.14
N ARG A 18 -3.94 -5.58 -9.04
CA ARG A 18 -3.33 -6.25 -7.86
C ARG A 18 -1.83 -6.01 -7.76
N PHE A 19 -1.33 -5.99 -6.52
CA PHE A 19 0.11 -6.12 -6.30
C PHE A 19 0.56 -7.51 -6.79
N ASN A 20 1.57 -7.55 -7.64
CA ASN A 20 2.21 -8.78 -8.09
C ASN A 20 3.24 -9.27 -7.06
N ALA A 21 3.74 -10.50 -7.23
CA ALA A 21 4.67 -11.11 -6.28
C ALA A 21 6.00 -10.34 -6.14
N GLN A 22 6.49 -9.73 -7.22
CA GLN A 22 7.71 -8.94 -7.21
C GLN A 22 7.50 -7.62 -6.45
N GLU A 23 6.38 -6.94 -6.68
CA GLU A 23 6.01 -5.71 -5.98
C GLU A 23 5.85 -5.96 -4.47
N LEU A 24 5.22 -7.07 -4.06
CA LEU A 24 5.12 -7.45 -2.64
C LEU A 24 6.49 -7.79 -2.03
N ALA A 25 7.38 -8.44 -2.80
CA ALA A 25 8.75 -8.72 -2.35
C ALA A 25 9.58 -7.45 -2.19
N GLU A 26 9.45 -6.50 -3.12
CA GLU A 26 10.08 -5.17 -3.05
C GLU A 26 9.58 -4.41 -1.81
N PHE A 27 8.27 -4.40 -1.59
CA PHE A 27 7.69 -3.80 -0.40
C PHE A 27 8.22 -4.45 0.88
N ALA A 28 8.21 -5.79 0.96
CA ALA A 28 8.67 -6.52 2.14
C ALA A 28 10.15 -6.22 2.46
N SER A 29 11.00 -6.20 1.44
CA SER A 29 12.41 -5.82 1.58
C SER A 29 12.56 -4.38 2.10
N SER A 30 11.81 -3.44 1.52
CA SER A 30 11.81 -2.04 1.93
C SER A 30 11.31 -1.86 3.35
N PHE A 31 10.24 -2.56 3.72
CA PHE A 31 9.68 -2.55 5.08
C PHE A 31 10.71 -2.96 6.12
N GLU A 32 11.42 -4.07 5.91
CA GLU A 32 12.46 -4.53 6.84
C GLU A 32 13.62 -3.54 6.94
N GLN A 33 14.03 -2.93 5.83
CA GLN A 33 15.08 -1.90 5.83
C GLN A 33 14.65 -0.66 6.64
N VAL A 34 13.44 -0.14 6.40
CA VAL A 34 12.90 1.01 7.12
C VAL A 34 12.75 0.70 8.61
N LYS A 35 12.11 -0.42 8.95
CA LYS A 35 11.91 -0.89 10.33
C LYS A 35 13.20 -0.95 11.13
N ASN A 36 14.30 -1.41 10.52
CA ASN A 36 15.60 -1.49 11.16
C ASN A 36 16.28 -0.12 11.35
N ARG A 37 16.04 0.83 10.44
CA ARG A 37 16.62 2.19 10.47
C ARG A 37 15.83 3.17 11.34
N LEU A 38 14.54 2.92 11.57
CA LEU A 38 13.69 3.84 12.33
C LEU A 38 14.25 4.09 13.74
N PRO A 39 14.27 5.35 14.22
CA PRO A 39 14.63 5.65 15.59
C PRO A 39 13.78 4.85 16.57
N ARG A 40 14.34 4.47 17.72
CA ARG A 40 13.66 3.63 18.72
C ARG A 40 12.24 4.11 19.07
N LEU A 41 12.03 5.43 19.11
CA LEU A 41 10.72 6.04 19.39
C LEU A 41 9.65 5.70 18.35
N PHE A 42 10.04 5.44 17.10
CA PHE A 42 9.12 5.17 15.99
C PHE A 42 8.96 3.68 15.66
N LYS A 43 9.79 2.81 16.25
CA LYS A 43 9.70 1.35 16.06
C LYS A 43 8.31 0.77 16.36
N PRO A 44 7.56 1.26 17.37
CA PRO A 44 6.21 0.77 17.62
C PRO A 44 5.24 1.01 16.46
N TYR A 45 5.52 1.89 15.50
CA TYR A 45 4.61 2.19 14.38
C TYR A 45 4.85 1.32 13.13
N TRP A 46 5.94 0.56 13.10
CA TRP A 46 6.35 -0.26 11.95
C TRP A 46 6.55 -1.72 12.38
N HIS A 47 5.47 -2.34 12.85
CA HIS A 47 5.51 -3.66 13.47
C HIS A 47 5.23 -4.78 12.47
N ARG A 48 4.08 -4.70 11.80
CA ARG A 48 3.57 -5.69 10.82
C ARG A 48 2.96 -4.99 9.63
N TRP A 49 2.78 -5.73 8.54
CA TRP A 49 2.03 -5.25 7.39
C TRP A 49 1.11 -6.33 6.83
N THR A 50 0.08 -5.90 6.10
CA THR A 50 -0.89 -6.79 5.43
C THR A 50 -1.18 -6.27 4.04
N TYR A 51 -1.33 -7.18 3.07
CA TYR A 51 -1.86 -6.87 1.75
C TYR A 51 -3.39 -7.00 1.73
N ILE A 52 -4.05 -5.96 1.24
CA ILE A 52 -5.50 -5.90 1.02
C ILE A 52 -5.76 -5.92 -0.50
N PRO A 53 -6.30 -7.01 -1.07
CA PRO A 53 -6.76 -7.02 -2.44
C PRO A 53 -8.07 -6.24 -2.57
N GLY A 54 -8.39 -5.75 -3.77
CA GLY A 54 -9.64 -5.05 -4.03
C GLY A 54 -9.59 -4.21 -5.31
N GLU A 55 -10.53 -3.28 -5.44
CA GLU A 55 -10.57 -2.31 -6.54
C GLU A 55 -9.38 -1.34 -6.49
N THR A 56 -8.98 -0.94 -5.28
CA THR A 56 -7.73 -0.21 -5.01
C THR A 56 -6.86 -1.04 -4.07
N PRO A 57 -6.00 -1.92 -4.61
CA PRO A 57 -5.15 -2.76 -3.80
C PRO A 57 -4.19 -1.93 -2.96
N ALA A 58 -3.99 -2.36 -1.71
CA ALA A 58 -3.22 -1.61 -0.75
C ALA A 58 -2.35 -2.52 0.12
N VAL A 59 -1.21 -1.98 0.54
CA VAL A 59 -0.40 -2.55 1.62
C VAL A 59 -0.54 -1.64 2.83
N LEU A 60 -0.99 -2.21 3.95
CA LEU A 60 -1.20 -1.50 5.20
C LEU A 60 -0.08 -1.87 6.17
N VAL A 61 0.58 -0.86 6.73
CA VAL A 61 1.56 -1.00 7.82
C VAL A 61 0.88 -0.63 9.13
N TYR A 62 1.05 -1.51 10.12
CA TYR A 62 0.49 -1.34 11.45
C TYR A 62 1.59 -1.19 12.50
N GLY A 63 1.27 -0.39 13.52
CA GLY A 63 2.00 -0.38 14.77
C GLY A 63 1.70 -1.58 15.67
N GLU A 64 2.44 -1.67 16.76
CA GLU A 64 2.27 -2.65 17.86
C GLU A 64 0.91 -2.48 18.55
N ASP A 65 0.38 -1.27 18.58
CA ASP A 65 -0.96 -0.95 19.09
C ASP A 65 -2.09 -1.38 18.12
N GLY A 66 -1.73 -1.93 16.96
CA GLY A 66 -2.66 -2.37 15.92
C GLY A 66 -3.23 -1.25 15.05
N ARG A 67 -2.81 0.01 15.24
CA ARG A 67 -3.25 1.12 14.40
C ARG A 67 -2.45 1.18 13.10
N VAL A 68 -3.10 1.61 12.02
CA VAL A 68 -2.43 1.83 10.73
C VAL A 68 -1.56 3.07 10.83
N ALA A 69 -0.29 2.94 10.42
CA ALA A 69 0.68 4.03 10.36
C ALA A 69 0.95 4.48 8.92
N LEU A 70 0.89 3.54 7.96
CA LEU A 70 1.08 3.80 6.54
C LEU A 70 0.12 2.94 5.72
N CYS A 71 -0.42 3.52 4.65
CA CYS A 71 -1.10 2.81 3.59
C CYS A 71 -0.37 3.11 2.27
N LEU A 72 0.08 2.09 1.56
CA LEU A 72 0.62 2.20 0.22
C LEU A 72 -0.43 1.66 -0.76
N VAL A 73 -0.90 2.50 -1.68
CA VAL A 73 -1.93 2.16 -2.65
C VAL A 73 -1.32 1.98 -4.04
N ARG A 74 -1.81 0.99 -4.79
CA ARG A 74 -1.52 0.85 -6.22
C ARG A 74 -2.67 1.45 -7.01
N GLU A 75 -2.47 2.65 -7.52
CA GLU A 75 -3.51 3.36 -8.28
C GLU A 75 -3.58 2.80 -9.71
N GLN A 76 -2.43 2.48 -10.30
CA GLN A 76 -2.28 1.85 -11.61
C GLN A 76 -1.04 0.92 -11.59
N PRO A 77 -0.84 0.05 -12.59
CA PRO A 77 0.46 -0.58 -12.80
C PRO A 77 1.58 0.46 -12.76
N ASP A 78 2.62 0.18 -11.97
CA ASP A 78 3.78 1.05 -11.80
C ASP A 78 3.46 2.46 -11.28
N LEU A 79 2.32 2.66 -10.60
CA LEU A 79 1.94 3.94 -10.01
C LEU A 79 1.43 3.77 -8.57
N TYR A 80 2.24 4.23 -7.62
CA TYR A 80 2.07 3.97 -6.19
C TYR A 80 1.92 5.26 -5.38
N GLY A 81 0.84 5.37 -4.63
CA GLY A 81 0.61 6.47 -3.68
C GLY A 81 0.89 6.02 -2.25
N ALA A 82 1.34 6.95 -1.39
CA ALA A 82 1.54 6.69 0.03
C ALA A 82 0.65 7.61 0.87
N ILE A 83 0.04 7.06 1.92
CA ILE A 83 -0.82 7.77 2.85
C ILE A 83 -0.34 7.48 4.26
N GLY A 84 0.19 8.49 4.92
CA GLY A 84 0.62 8.44 6.31
C GLY A 84 -0.56 8.75 7.21
N ILE A 85 -0.73 7.95 8.26
CA ILE A 85 -1.77 8.16 9.26
C ILE A 85 -1.09 8.51 10.57
N THR A 86 -1.13 9.79 10.93
CA THR A 86 -0.54 10.28 12.18
C THR A 86 -1.59 10.31 13.29
N VAL A 87 -1.20 10.16 14.54
CA VAL A 87 -2.11 10.34 15.69
C VAL A 87 -2.30 11.85 15.94
N PRO A 88 -3.54 12.39 16.07
CA PRO A 88 -4.82 11.72 16.37
C PRO A 88 -5.69 11.30 15.16
N GLY A 89 -5.16 11.26 13.95
CA GLY A 89 -5.85 10.77 12.74
C GLY A 89 -5.61 11.63 11.50
N HIS A 90 -4.59 12.50 11.47
CA HIS A 90 -4.33 13.29 10.26
C HIS A 90 -3.76 12.40 9.18
N LEU A 91 -4.36 12.51 8.00
CA LEU A 91 -3.90 11.89 6.78
C LEU A 91 -2.92 12.82 6.07
N GLN A 92 -1.72 12.32 5.81
CA GLN A 92 -0.77 12.97 4.93
C GLN A 92 -0.68 12.16 3.65
N TYR A 93 -1.08 12.77 2.53
CA TYR A 93 -1.03 12.15 1.21
C TYR A 93 0.23 12.59 0.48
N TRP A 94 0.97 11.62 -0.05
CA TRP A 94 2.07 11.87 -0.98
C TRP A 94 1.66 11.48 -2.40
N PRO A 95 1.93 12.35 -3.40
CA PRO A 95 1.55 12.10 -4.79
C PRO A 95 2.10 10.77 -5.32
N PRO A 96 1.41 10.11 -6.26
CA PRO A 96 1.82 8.83 -6.79
C PRO A 96 3.17 8.88 -7.50
N ARG A 97 3.93 7.79 -7.39
CA ARG A 97 5.29 7.63 -7.94
C ARG A 97 5.43 6.36 -8.77
N ALA A 98 6.48 6.31 -9.60
CA ALA A 98 6.68 5.23 -10.57
C ALA A 98 7.14 3.91 -9.95
N SER A 99 7.51 3.92 -8.66
CA SER A 99 7.93 2.73 -7.92
C SER A 99 7.54 2.79 -6.45
N ILE A 100 7.51 1.62 -5.80
CA ILE A 100 7.28 1.50 -4.36
C ILE A 100 8.39 2.23 -3.60
N GLY A 101 9.65 2.04 -4.01
CA GLY A 101 10.78 2.76 -3.43
C GLY A 101 10.63 4.29 -3.48
N GLU A 102 10.24 4.85 -4.63
CA GLU A 102 10.01 6.30 -4.75
C GLU A 102 8.84 6.79 -3.89
N ALA A 103 7.75 6.03 -3.81
CA ALA A 103 6.60 6.39 -2.98
C ALA A 103 6.97 6.40 -1.48
N LEU A 104 7.73 5.42 -1.03
CA LEU A 104 8.26 5.35 0.35
C LEU A 104 9.30 6.46 0.60
N GLY A 105 10.15 6.76 -0.37
CA GLY A 105 11.11 7.87 -0.31
C GLY A 105 10.42 9.23 -0.19
N ALA A 106 9.36 9.46 -0.97
CA ALA A 106 8.55 10.67 -0.88
C ALA A 106 7.88 10.84 0.49
N ALA A 107 7.53 9.72 1.15
CA ALA A 107 7.05 9.70 2.53
C ALA A 107 8.14 9.88 3.60
N GLY A 108 9.40 10.11 3.19
CA GLY A 108 10.54 10.33 4.08
C GLY A 108 11.08 9.05 4.74
N LEU A 109 10.75 7.88 4.20
CA LEU A 109 11.09 6.58 4.80
C LEU A 109 12.34 5.96 4.17
N LEU A 110 12.64 6.30 2.92
CA LEU A 110 13.85 5.89 2.21
C LEU A 110 14.66 7.14 1.85
N LEU A 111 15.95 7.11 2.23
CA LEU A 111 16.99 8.05 1.80
C LEU A 111 17.93 7.30 0.87
#